data_AF-A0A7Y3HNZ5-F1
#
_entry.id   AF-A0A7Y3HNZ5-F1
#
_cell.length_a   1.000
_cell.length_b   1.000
_cell.length_c   1.000
_cell.angle_alpha   90.00
_cell.angle_beta   90.00
_cell.angle_gamma   90.00
#
_symmetry.space_group_name_H-M   'P 1'
#
loop_
_entity.id
_entity.type
_entity.pdbx_description
1 polymer ?
#
loop_
_entity_poly.entity_id
_entity_poly.type
_entity_poly.pdbx_seq_one_letter_code
_entity_poly.pdbx_strand_id
1 'polypeptide(L)'
;MKFTCSVDIAIPIDKTVALWDYPDNLKKLQDGFLGFESISGTPGQEGSKSKLLYKMGGGKMELLETVTKNNLPHEFSGLYEHKHMT
;
A
#
# COMPACT_ATOMS: atom_id res chain seq x y z
N MET A 1 16.68 6.10 4.32
CA MET A 1 16.75 5.48 5.67
C MET A 1 16.18 4.07 5.57
N LYS A 2 16.76 3.06 6.25
CA LYS A 2 16.24 1.68 6.28
C LYS A 2 15.83 1.37 7.73
N PHE A 3 14.62 0.87 7.92
CA PHE A 3 14.10 0.46 9.23
C PHE A 3 13.11 -0.69 9.06
N THR A 4 12.83 -1.41 10.15
CA THR A 4 11.91 -2.56 10.18
C THR A 4 10.87 -2.31 11.26
N CYS A 5 9.60 -2.57 10.93
CA CYS A 5 8.48 -2.54 11.87
C CYS A 5 7.75 -3.89 11.84
N SER A 6 7.16 -4.28 12.96
CA SER A 6 6.36 -5.50 13.09
C SER A 6 5.13 -5.23 13.95
N VAL A 7 4.02 -5.90 13.63
CA VAL A 7 2.76 -5.83 14.35
C VAL A 7 2.22 -7.26 14.52
N ASP A 8 1.84 -7.62 15.74
CA ASP A 8 1.20 -8.91 16.02
C ASP A 8 -0.30 -8.83 15.73
N ILE A 9 -0.81 -9.76 14.91
CA ILE A 9 -2.22 -9.82 14.52
C ILE A 9 -2.81 -11.14 15.00
N ALA A 10 -3.77 -11.08 15.93
CA ALA A 10 -4.36 -12.25 16.58
C ALA A 10 -5.49 -12.92 15.77
N ILE A 11 -5.33 -13.06 14.45
CA ILE A 11 -6.28 -13.77 13.58
C ILE A 11 -5.52 -14.71 12.60
N PRO A 12 -6.18 -15.74 12.04
CA PRO A 12 -5.56 -16.64 11.06
C PRO A 12 -5.03 -15.89 9.82
N ILE A 13 -3.90 -16.36 9.29
CA ILE A 13 -3.20 -15.71 8.17
C ILE A 13 -4.08 -15.53 6.94
N ASP A 14 -4.91 -16.52 6.59
CA ASP A 14 -5.80 -16.44 5.43
C ASP A 14 -6.84 -15.31 5.57
N LYS A 15 -7.32 -15.07 6.80
CA LYS A 15 -8.22 -13.95 7.09
C LYS A 15 -7.48 -12.61 7.00
N THR A 16 -6.23 -12.55 7.48
CA THR A 16 -5.39 -11.35 7.35
C THR A 16 -5.16 -11.01 5.88
N VAL A 17 -4.79 -11.99 5.05
CA VAL A 17 -4.60 -11.79 3.60
C VAL A 17 -5.88 -11.31 2.93
N ALA A 18 -7.01 -11.97 3.21
CA ALA A 18 -8.30 -11.56 2.63
C ALA A 18 -8.70 -10.13 3.02
N LEU A 19 -8.36 -9.68 4.25
CA LEU A 19 -8.59 -8.31 4.69
C LEU A 19 -7.63 -7.30 4.03
N TRP A 20 -6.38 -7.71 3.79
CA TRP A 20 -5.37 -6.90 3.14
C TRP A 20 -5.65 -6.68 1.65
N ASP A 21 -5.99 -7.75 0.93
CA ASP A 21 -6.17 -7.74 -0.53
C ASP A 21 -7.45 -7.01 -0.98
N TYR A 22 -8.35 -6.71 -0.04
CA TYR A 22 -9.59 -6.02 -0.33
C TYR A 22 -9.39 -4.49 -0.39
N PRO A 23 -9.46 -3.84 -1.58
CA PRO A 23 -9.05 -2.44 -1.75
C PRO A 23 -9.86 -1.44 -0.91
N ASP A 24 -11.12 -1.75 -0.59
CA ASP A 24 -11.95 -0.87 0.24
C ASP A 24 -11.45 -0.79 1.69
N ASN A 25 -10.64 -1.75 2.15
CA ASN A 25 -10.08 -1.75 3.50
C ASN A 25 -8.89 -0.79 3.64
N LEU A 26 -8.28 -0.33 2.54
CA LEU A 26 -7.14 0.59 2.60
C LEU A 26 -7.44 1.84 3.44
N LYS A 27 -8.67 2.38 3.35
CA LYS A 27 -9.15 3.50 4.18
C LYS A 27 -9.16 3.24 5.68
N LYS A 28 -9.32 1.97 6.08
CA LYS A 28 -9.35 1.56 7.49
C LYS A 28 -7.98 1.12 8.00
N LEU A 29 -7.15 0.59 7.10
CA LEU A 29 -5.84 0.01 7.42
C LEU A 29 -4.72 1.04 7.40
N GLN A 30 -4.90 2.18 6.71
CA GLN A 30 -3.86 3.18 6.53
C GLN A 30 -4.33 4.55 6.99
N ASP A 31 -3.66 5.07 8.01
CA ASP A 31 -3.97 6.39 8.56
C ASP A 31 -3.80 7.50 7.53
N GLY A 32 -4.81 8.36 7.45
CA GLY A 32 -4.82 9.49 6.53
C GLY A 32 -5.03 9.12 5.06
N PHE A 33 -5.28 7.86 4.70
CA PHE A 33 -5.54 7.48 3.31
C PHE A 33 -6.82 8.16 2.77
N LEU A 34 -6.68 8.85 1.64
CA LEU A 34 -7.75 9.60 0.98
C LEU A 34 -8.24 8.91 -0.29
N GLY A 35 -7.37 8.21 -1.01
CA GLY A 35 -7.75 7.57 -2.27
C GLY A 35 -6.63 6.81 -2.96
N PHE A 36 -7.06 5.99 -3.92
CA PHE A 36 -6.24 5.15 -4.78
C PHE A 36 -6.71 5.33 -6.22
N GLU A 37 -5.76 5.53 -7.13
CA GLU A 37 -6.00 5.66 -8.57
C GLU A 37 -5.06 4.69 -9.30
N SER A 38 -5.63 3.71 -10.01
CA SER A 38 -4.81 2.82 -10.84
C SER A 38 -4.29 3.58 -12.07
N ILE A 39 -3.01 3.41 -12.38
CA ILE A 39 -2.36 4.08 -13.52
C ILE A 39 -2.11 3.06 -14.64
N SER A 40 -1.55 1.90 -14.31
CA SER A 40 -1.21 0.88 -15.31
C SER A 40 -1.06 -0.51 -14.70
N GLY A 41 -1.33 -1.54 -15.50
CA GLY A 41 -1.31 -2.93 -15.05
C GLY A 41 -2.54 -3.28 -14.21
N THR A 42 -2.63 -4.55 -13.78
CA THR A 42 -3.69 -5.00 -12.88
C THR A 42 -3.31 -4.63 -11.44
N PRO A 43 -4.12 -3.84 -10.71
CA PRO A 43 -3.84 -3.46 -9.33
C PRO A 43 -3.41 -4.65 -8.46
N GLY A 44 -2.36 -4.46 -7.66
CA GLY A 44 -1.82 -5.49 -6.78
C GLY A 44 -0.93 -6.53 -7.48
N GLN A 45 -0.90 -6.59 -8.81
CA GLN A 45 0.02 -7.49 -9.53
C GLN A 45 1.41 -6.87 -9.68
N GLU A 46 2.42 -7.73 -9.80
CA GLU A 46 3.79 -7.30 -10.05
C GLU A 46 3.88 -6.42 -11.30
N GLY A 47 4.59 -5.30 -11.19
CA GLY A 47 4.71 -4.28 -12.24
C GLY A 47 3.53 -3.30 -12.34
N SER A 48 2.45 -3.50 -11.60
CA SER A 48 1.34 -2.53 -11.56
C SER A 48 1.75 -1.22 -10.90
N LYS A 49 1.14 -0.13 -11.37
CA LYS A 49 1.38 1.23 -10.87
C LYS A 49 0.09 1.92 -10.45
N SER A 50 0.18 2.62 -9.33
CA SER A 50 -0.97 3.29 -8.70
C SER A 50 -0.55 4.61 -8.09
N LYS A 51 -1.46 5.59 -8.04
CA LYS A 51 -1.29 6.79 -7.22
C LYS A 51 -2.07 6.62 -5.92
N LEU A 52 -1.41 6.87 -4.81
CA LEU A 52 -1.98 6.88 -3.47
C LEU A 52 -2.03 8.32 -2.95
N LEU A 53 -3.18 8.72 -2.40
CA LEU A 53 -3.39 10.04 -1.83
C LEU A 53 -3.54 9.93 -0.33
N TYR A 54 -2.79 10.72 0.43
CA TYR A 54 -2.86 10.76 1.90
C TYR A 54 -3.04 12.19 2.42
N LYS A 55 -3.64 12.31 3.61
CA LYS A 55 -3.62 13.50 4.45
C LYS A 55 -2.65 13.25 5.58
N MET A 56 -1.49 13.90 5.54
CA MET A 56 -0.49 13.83 6.60
C MET A 56 -0.15 15.24 7.09
N GLY A 57 -0.20 15.44 8.41
CA GLY A 57 -0.03 16.76 9.02
C GLY A 57 -1.03 17.79 8.49
N GLY A 58 -0.51 18.93 8.01
CA GLY A 58 -1.32 20.04 7.46
C GLY A 58 -1.63 19.95 5.96
N GLY A 59 -1.20 18.89 5.25
CA GLY A 59 -1.22 18.83 3.79
C GLY A 59 -1.72 17.52 3.18
N LYS A 60 -1.82 17.52 1.85
CA LYS A 60 -2.02 16.30 1.04
C LYS A 60 -0.68 15.81 0.52
N MET A 61 -0.49 14.50 0.51
CA MET A 61 0.68 13.82 -0.02
C MET A 61 0.24 12.89 -1.15
N GLU A 62 0.95 12.91 -2.28
CA GLU A 62 0.76 11.98 -3.40
C GLU A 62 1.96 11.03 -3.50
N LEU A 63 1.71 9.73 -3.43
CA LEU A 63 2.72 8.70 -3.66
C LEU A 63 2.42 7.95 -4.95
N LEU A 64 3.46 7.70 -5.74
CA LEU A 64 3.43 6.72 -6.82
C LEU A 64 3.90 5.38 -6.25
N GLU A 65 3.02 4.39 -6.27
CA GLU A 65 3.33 3.00 -5.94
C GLU A 65 3.65 2.23 -7.21
N THR A 66 4.72 1.45 -7.18
CA THR A 66 4.98 0.36 -8.13
C THR A 66 5.12 -0.94 -7.37
N VAL A 67 4.25 -1.92 -7.62
CA VAL A 67 4.34 -3.25 -6.99
C VAL A 67 5.53 -4.00 -7.59
N THR A 68 6.51 -4.36 -6.76
CA THR A 68 7.72 -5.08 -7.20
C THR A 68 7.63 -6.58 -6.93
N LYS A 69 6.77 -7.01 -6.00
CA LYS A 69 6.46 -8.42 -5.78
C LYS A 69 5.15 -8.57 -5.03
N ASN A 70 4.31 -9.51 -5.45
CA ASN A 70 3.14 -9.96 -4.69
C ASN A 70 3.12 -11.49 -4.64
N ASN A 71 3.45 -12.04 -3.48
CA ASN A 71 3.43 -13.47 -3.15
C ASN A 71 2.83 -13.65 -1.75
N LEU A 72 1.69 -12.99 -1.49
CA LEU A 72 0.98 -13.13 -0.22
C LEU A 72 0.60 -14.61 0.03
N PRO A 73 0.63 -15.09 1.30
CA PRO A 73 0.91 -14.35 2.53
C PRO A 73 2.40 -14.06 2.80
N HIS A 74 3.32 -14.58 1.98
CA HIS A 74 4.74 -14.58 2.30
C HIS A 74 5.42 -13.24 2.07
N GLU A 75 5.04 -12.51 1.02
CA GLU A 75 5.67 -11.24 0.69
C GLU A 75 4.75 -10.33 -0.13
N PHE A 76 4.71 -9.06 0.24
CA PHE A 76 4.26 -7.98 -0.63
C PHE A 76 5.28 -6.86 -0.56
N SER A 77 5.84 -6.48 -1.71
CA SER A 77 6.89 -5.49 -1.83
C SER A 77 6.48 -4.43 -2.85
N GLY A 78 6.66 -3.17 -2.49
CA GLY A 78 6.32 -2.01 -3.31
C GLY A 78 7.40 -0.93 -3.22
N LEU A 79 7.59 -0.23 -4.33
CA LEU A 79 8.37 1.01 -4.37
C LEU A 79 7.41 2.19 -4.26
N TYR A 80 7.70 3.10 -3.33
CA TYR A 80 6.87 4.28 -3.06
C TYR A 80 7.68 5.55 -3.29
N GLU A 81 7.24 6.35 -4.26
CA GLU A 81 7.94 7.55 -4.69
C GLU A 81 7.05 8.77 -4.48
N HIS A 82 7.52 9.75 -3.71
CA HIS A 82 6.83 11.01 -3.54
C HIS A 82 7.18 11.96 -4.70
N LYS A 83 6.17 12.62 -5.27
CA LYS A 83 6.32 13.53 -6.42
C LYS A 83 7.33 14.68 -6.21
N HIS A 84 7.66 14.98 -4.96
CA HIS A 84 8.58 16.07 -4.59
C HIS A 84 9.89 15.59 -3.93
N MET A 85 10.20 14.29 -3.93
CA MET A 85 11.52 13.78 -3.54
C MET A 85 12.35 13.48 -4.80
N THR A 86 12.90 14.53 -5.40
CA THR A 86 14.13 14.45 -6.21
C THR A 86 15.34 14.63 -5.33
#